data_AF-A0A164K9D4-F1
#
_entry.id   AF-A0A164K9D4-F1
#
_cell.length_a   1.000
_cell.length_b   1.000
_cell.length_c   1.000
_cell.angle_alpha   90.00
_cell.angle_beta   90.00
_cell.angle_gamma   90.00
#
_symmetry.space_group_name_H-M   'P 1'
#
loop_
_entity.id
_entity.type
_entity.pdbx_description
1 polymer ?
#
loop_
_entity_poly.entity_id
_entity_poly.type
_entity_poly.pdbx_seq_one_letter_code
_entity_poly.pdbx_strand_id
1 'polypeptide(L)'
;MNDIDDRMPDQVILDDPTGEAVGLAHWLATRANTPDNATETAAPTAPAHRRWRAAVGGTCAVALAAAVTATAHHSPHTAPSGHAASPVIVAQTPAVSAVSLVSGDSAGCPRSSGEADLLAAVSRAVPLQARGGAQAVALFEAAYFRARDGGRARQVVAASAAIRDAAGIQAGIDSLPADTTYCVHIDALAAGLYAVEIHESSPGEPETVWRQQISTNDGDGHTMITAITPL
;
A
#
# COMPACT_ATOMS: atom_id res chain seq x y z
N MET A 1 -25.48 -22.44 -45.10
CA MET A 1 -25.46 -20.96 -45.08
C MET A 1 -25.37 -20.57 -43.63
N ASN A 2 -24.16 -20.23 -43.19
CA ASN A 2 -23.83 -19.86 -41.82
C ASN A 2 -24.46 -18.52 -41.45
N ASP A 3 -24.87 -18.36 -40.20
CA ASP A 3 -24.56 -17.15 -39.43
C ASP A 3 -24.60 -17.55 -37.95
N ILE A 4 -23.41 -17.72 -37.37
CA ILE A 4 -23.21 -18.01 -35.95
C ILE A 4 -22.93 -16.64 -35.32
N ASP A 5 -23.85 -16.20 -34.48
CA ASP A 5 -23.78 -14.98 -33.67
C ASP A 5 -22.57 -15.09 -32.72
N ASP A 6 -21.46 -14.49 -33.13
CA ASP A 6 -20.20 -14.43 -32.37
C ASP A 6 -20.30 -13.34 -31.31
N ARG A 7 -21.06 -13.63 -30.25
CA ARG A 7 -21.14 -12.76 -29.07
C ARG A 7 -19.95 -13.03 -28.16
N MET A 8 -18.85 -12.33 -28.44
CA MET A 8 -17.69 -12.23 -27.56
C MET A 8 -18.13 -11.85 -26.14
N PRO A 9 -17.71 -12.59 -25.09
CA PRO A 9 -17.93 -12.16 -23.72
C PRO A 9 -17.11 -10.89 -23.44
N ASP A 10 -17.70 -9.93 -22.73
CA ASP A 10 -17.00 -8.76 -22.18
C ASP A 10 -15.71 -9.23 -21.51
N GLN A 11 -14.57 -8.92 -22.13
CA GLN A 11 -13.28 -9.19 -21.51
C GLN A 11 -13.21 -8.32 -20.25
N VAL A 12 -13.20 -9.00 -19.10
CA VAL A 12 -12.59 -8.47 -17.89
C VAL A 12 -11.20 -8.03 -18.30
N ILE A 13 -10.98 -6.71 -18.40
CA ILE A 13 -9.64 -6.16 -18.54
C ILE A 13 -8.93 -6.59 -17.27
N LEU A 14 -8.12 -7.64 -17.36
CA LEU A 14 -7.10 -7.94 -16.38
C LEU A 14 -6.19 -6.71 -16.37
N ASP A 15 -6.19 -5.99 -15.27
CA ASP A 15 -5.22 -4.93 -15.01
C ASP A 15 -3.84 -5.43 -15.43
N ASP A 16 -3.16 -4.65 -16.28
CA ASP A 16 -1.91 -5.06 -16.91
C ASP A 16 -0.85 -5.31 -15.83
N PRO A 17 -0.47 -6.57 -15.52
CA PRO A 17 0.53 -6.87 -14.50
C PRO A 17 1.92 -6.29 -14.89
N THR A 18 2.08 -5.92 -16.16
CA THR A 18 3.29 -5.28 -16.67
C THR A 18 3.46 -3.88 -16.09
N GLY A 19 2.37 -3.13 -15.87
CA GLY A 19 2.43 -1.76 -15.34
C GLY A 19 2.98 -1.69 -13.92
N GLU A 20 2.49 -2.58 -13.04
CA GLU A 20 2.95 -2.68 -11.66
C GLU A 20 4.42 -3.11 -11.57
N ALA A 21 4.79 -4.16 -12.33
CA ALA A 21 6.14 -4.67 -12.37
C ALA A 21 7.14 -3.64 -12.91
N VAL A 22 6.76 -2.87 -13.94
CA VAL A 22 7.58 -1.79 -14.49
C VAL A 22 7.73 -0.65 -13.48
N GLY A 23 6.66 -0.27 -12.78
CA GLY A 23 6.70 0.76 -11.74
C GLY A 23 7.65 0.38 -10.60
N LEU A 24 7.53 -0.83 -10.05
CA LEU A 24 8.40 -1.32 -8.99
C LEU A 24 9.87 -1.41 -9.45
N ALA A 25 10.12 -1.98 -10.63
CA ALA A 25 11.47 -2.12 -11.16
C ALA A 25 12.14 -0.75 -11.37
N HIS A 26 11.39 0.23 -11.88
CA HIS A 26 11.88 1.59 -12.05
C HIS A 26 12.20 2.26 -10.71
N TRP A 27 11.34 2.09 -9.71
CA TRP A 27 11.55 2.63 -8.37
C TRP A 27 12.80 2.02 -7.71
N LEU A 28 12.95 0.70 -7.76
CA LEU A 28 14.12 0.00 -7.23
C LEU A 28 15.42 0.48 -7.92
N ALA A 29 15.38 0.66 -9.24
CA ALA A 29 16.52 1.18 -9.99
C ALA A 29 16.88 2.63 -9.58
N THR A 30 15.88 3.46 -9.30
CA THR A 30 16.10 4.85 -8.85
C THR A 30 16.74 4.90 -7.46
N ARG A 31 16.29 4.04 -6.54
CA ARG A 31 16.87 3.95 -5.19
C ARG A 31 18.27 3.34 -5.18
N ALA A 32 18.55 2.37 -6.04
CA ALA A 32 19.90 1.81 -6.19
C ALA A 32 20.94 2.82 -6.73
N ASN A 33 20.49 3.84 -7.46
CA ASN A 33 21.35 4.86 -8.06
C ASN A 33 21.45 6.15 -7.24
N THR A 34 20.78 6.24 -6.09
CA THR A 34 20.96 7.39 -5.18
C THR A 34 22.23 7.13 -4.38
N PRO A 35 23.33 7.87 -4.59
CA PRO A 35 24.55 7.65 -3.84
C PRO A 35 24.27 7.95 -2.37
N ASP A 36 24.58 6.99 -1.50
CA ASP A 36 24.63 7.18 -0.05
C ASP A 36 25.54 8.38 0.21
N ASN A 37 24.97 9.54 0.52
CA ASN A 37 25.73 10.71 0.93
C ASN A 37 26.12 10.54 2.42
N ALA A 38 26.60 9.35 2.76
CA ALA A 38 27.24 9.07 4.02
C ALA A 38 28.70 9.47 3.87
N THR A 39 29.11 10.48 4.63
CA THR A 39 30.52 10.83 4.78
C THR A 39 31.26 9.57 5.20
N GLU A 40 32.12 9.06 4.33
CA GLU A 40 32.99 7.91 4.56
C GLU A 40 33.96 8.22 5.71
N THR A 41 33.48 8.06 6.94
CA THR A 41 34.33 7.83 8.10
C THR A 41 34.37 6.32 8.29
N ALA A 42 35.50 5.73 7.89
CA ALA A 42 35.77 4.30 8.05
C ALA A 42 35.37 3.80 9.45
N ALA A 43 34.52 2.77 9.50
CA ALA A 43 34.11 2.12 10.74
C ALA A 43 34.22 0.58 10.63
N PRO A 44 34.53 -0.09 11.75
CA PRO A 44 35.12 -1.43 11.79
C PRO A 44 34.11 -2.56 11.59
N THR A 45 34.66 -3.77 11.43
CA THR A 45 34.02 -5.04 11.14
C THR A 45 32.70 -5.28 11.92
N ALA A 46 31.63 -5.53 11.18
CA ALA A 46 30.29 -5.80 11.68
C ALA A 46 30.22 -7.03 12.62
N PRO A 47 29.47 -6.99 13.74
CA PRO A 47 29.15 -8.17 14.53
C PRO A 47 28.00 -8.98 13.91
N ALA A 48 28.06 -10.29 14.11
CA ALA A 48 27.20 -11.29 13.49
C ALA A 48 25.73 -11.19 13.94
N HIS A 49 24.83 -11.10 12.95
CA HIS A 49 23.38 -11.12 13.12
C HIS A 49 22.91 -12.47 13.68
N ARG A 50 22.23 -12.44 14.83
CA ARG A 50 21.69 -13.62 15.50
C ARG A 50 20.43 -14.10 14.78
N ARG A 51 20.62 -15.03 13.83
CA ARG A 51 19.54 -15.74 13.13
C ARG A 51 18.69 -16.54 14.11
N TRP A 52 17.45 -16.11 14.34
CA TRP A 52 16.43 -16.95 14.96
C TRP A 52 15.85 -17.90 13.91
N ARG A 53 15.98 -19.21 14.16
CA ARG A 53 15.42 -20.30 13.35
C ARG A 53 14.34 -21.04 14.14
N ALA A 54 13.32 -21.46 13.39
CA ALA A 54 12.29 -22.49 13.64
C ALA A 54 11.15 -22.11 14.61
N ALA A 55 9.89 -22.52 14.40
CA ALA A 55 9.34 -23.71 13.70
C ALA A 55 8.00 -23.35 12.99
N VAL A 56 7.69 -23.81 11.76
CA VAL A 56 7.13 -25.11 11.31
C VAL A 56 5.82 -25.53 12.00
N GLY A 57 4.76 -25.62 11.17
CA GLY A 57 3.48 -26.32 11.42
C GLY A 57 2.28 -25.44 11.03
N GLY A 58 1.34 -25.78 10.15
CA GLY A 58 1.08 -27.01 9.40
C GLY A 58 0.04 -26.71 8.30
N THR A 59 -0.02 -27.62 7.33
CA THR A 59 -0.92 -27.66 6.18
C THR A 59 -2.36 -28.10 6.54
N CYS A 60 -3.27 -27.92 5.57
CA CYS A 60 -4.64 -28.46 5.40
C CYS A 60 -5.74 -27.41 5.56
N ALA A 61 -6.77 -27.28 4.73
CA ALA A 61 -7.20 -28.01 3.53
C ALA A 61 -8.15 -27.10 2.73
N VAL A 62 -8.13 -27.22 1.39
CA VAL A 62 -9.08 -26.60 0.47
C VAL A 62 -10.42 -27.35 0.55
N ALA A 63 -11.53 -26.63 0.73
CA ALA A 63 -12.87 -27.15 0.48
C ALA A 63 -13.61 -26.21 -0.46
N LEU A 64 -13.70 -26.62 -1.73
CA LEU A 64 -14.58 -26.03 -2.73
C LEU A 64 -16.03 -26.46 -2.45
N ALA A 65 -16.93 -25.50 -2.31
CA ALA A 65 -18.37 -25.76 -2.36
C ALA A 65 -19.00 -24.85 -3.40
N ALA A 66 -19.29 -25.44 -4.57
CA ALA A 66 -20.15 -24.86 -5.60
C ALA A 66 -21.61 -25.03 -5.18
N ALA A 67 -22.42 -23.98 -5.33
CA ALA A 67 -23.87 -24.09 -5.32
C ALA A 67 -24.46 -23.31 -6.49
N VAL A 68 -25.02 -24.05 -7.44
CA VAL A 68 -25.85 -23.62 -8.57
C VAL A 68 -27.31 -23.71 -8.16
N THR A 69 -28.14 -22.76 -8.61
CA THR A 69 -29.58 -22.80 -9.00
C THR A 69 -30.24 -21.43 -8.76
N ALA A 70 -31.25 -20.91 -9.46
CA ALA A 70 -31.76 -21.02 -10.83
C ALA A 70 -32.80 -19.86 -10.99
N THR A 71 -32.79 -19.22 -12.16
CA THR A 71 -33.76 -18.33 -12.88
C THR A 71 -35.12 -17.90 -12.31
N ALA A 72 -35.54 -16.64 -12.62
CA ALA A 72 -36.91 -16.29 -13.07
C ALA A 72 -36.96 -14.97 -13.90
N HIS A 73 -37.99 -14.86 -14.75
CA HIS A 73 -38.14 -14.07 -16.00
C HIS A 73 -38.83 -12.69 -15.93
N HIS A 74 -38.81 -11.99 -17.09
CA HIS A 74 -39.71 -10.96 -17.69
C HIS A 74 -39.04 -9.58 -17.86
N SER A 75 -39.16 -8.79 -18.93
CA SER A 75 -39.77 -8.85 -20.28
C SER A 75 -39.14 -7.69 -21.10
N PRO A 76 -39.23 -7.67 -22.45
CA PRO A 76 -38.56 -6.64 -23.25
C PRO A 76 -39.40 -5.35 -23.37
N HIS A 77 -38.73 -4.20 -23.37
CA HIS A 77 -39.31 -2.95 -23.86
C HIS A 77 -38.49 -2.41 -25.03
N THR A 78 -39.23 -2.05 -26.07
CA THR A 78 -38.77 -1.78 -27.42
C THR A 78 -38.69 -0.27 -27.67
N ALA A 79 -37.60 0.16 -28.33
CA ALA A 79 -37.44 1.33 -29.22
C ALA A 79 -37.46 2.75 -28.59
N PRO A 80 -36.93 3.80 -29.29
CA PRO A 80 -36.38 3.84 -30.65
C PRO A 80 -34.97 4.46 -30.80
N SER A 81 -34.41 4.26 -32.00
CA SER A 81 -33.17 4.86 -32.50
C SER A 81 -33.26 6.39 -32.57
N GLY A 82 -32.40 7.07 -31.82
CA GLY A 82 -32.02 8.47 -32.03
C GLY A 82 -30.57 8.54 -32.50
N HIS A 83 -30.36 8.88 -33.77
CA HIS A 83 -29.03 9.21 -34.29
C HIS A 83 -28.58 10.54 -33.66
N ALA A 84 -27.64 10.47 -32.73
CA ALA A 84 -26.82 11.61 -32.34
C ALA A 84 -25.36 11.17 -32.39
N ALA A 85 -24.58 11.80 -33.27
CA ALA A 85 -23.15 11.59 -33.37
C ALA A 85 -22.52 11.81 -31.99
N SER A 86 -22.01 10.73 -31.39
CA SER A 86 -21.27 10.80 -30.14
C SER A 86 -19.92 11.44 -30.43
N PRO A 87 -19.47 12.47 -29.68
CA PRO A 87 -18.07 12.83 -29.73
C PRO A 87 -17.27 11.60 -29.29
N VAL A 88 -16.25 11.23 -30.06
CA VAL A 88 -15.21 10.31 -29.59
C VAL A 88 -14.59 10.98 -28.38
N ILE A 89 -15.05 10.60 -27.18
CA ILE A 89 -14.29 10.84 -25.96
C ILE A 89 -13.10 9.91 -26.11
N VAL A 90 -11.95 10.48 -26.47
CA VAL A 90 -10.67 9.81 -26.27
C VAL A 90 -10.64 9.48 -24.78
N ALA A 91 -10.79 8.20 -24.44
CA ALA A 91 -10.58 7.72 -23.10
C ALA A 91 -9.13 8.06 -22.75
N GLN A 92 -8.96 9.19 -22.05
CA GLN A 92 -7.71 9.50 -21.40
C GLN A 92 -7.60 8.45 -20.30
N THR A 93 -6.82 7.41 -20.54
CA THR A 93 -6.28 6.58 -19.46
C THR A 93 -5.73 7.57 -18.45
N PRO A 94 -6.23 7.62 -17.20
CA PRO A 94 -5.66 8.54 -16.24
C PRO A 94 -4.18 8.14 -16.11
N ALA A 95 -3.30 8.99 -16.63
CA ALA A 95 -1.89 8.92 -16.27
C ALA A 95 -1.89 9.09 -14.76
N VAL A 96 -1.68 7.99 -14.03
CA VAL A 96 -1.55 8.02 -12.58
C VAL A 96 -0.33 8.88 -12.34
N SER A 97 -0.55 10.16 -12.04
CA SER A 97 0.53 11.02 -11.59
C SER A 97 1.04 10.36 -10.33
N ALA A 98 2.31 9.93 -10.33
CA ALA A 98 2.92 9.35 -9.14
C ALA A 98 2.84 10.38 -8.02
N VAL A 99 1.87 10.21 -7.11
CA VAL A 99 1.76 11.06 -5.94
C VAL A 99 2.82 10.56 -4.97
N SER A 100 3.89 11.33 -4.82
CA SER A 100 4.88 11.09 -3.77
C SER A 100 4.47 11.85 -2.51
N LEU A 101 4.43 11.15 -1.38
CA LEU A 101 4.19 11.72 -0.06
C LEU A 101 5.38 11.42 0.84
N VAL A 102 5.78 12.41 1.63
CA VAL A 102 6.86 12.27 2.61
C VAL A 102 6.33 12.62 4.00
N SER A 103 6.68 11.81 4.99
CA SER A 103 6.32 11.99 6.40
C SER A 103 7.45 11.52 7.29
N GLY A 104 7.76 12.25 8.35
CA GLY A 104 8.84 11.85 9.24
C GLY A 104 9.25 12.97 10.19
N ASP A 105 10.15 12.63 11.11
CA ASP A 105 10.72 13.57 12.07
C ASP A 105 12.24 13.51 12.17
N SER A 106 12.89 12.67 11.37
CA SER A 106 14.33 12.66 11.26
C SER A 106 14.87 13.97 10.67
N ALA A 107 16.08 14.33 11.08
CA ALA A 107 16.75 15.51 10.56
C ALA A 107 17.00 15.35 9.05
N GLY A 108 16.50 16.28 8.24
CA GLY A 108 16.62 16.23 6.79
C GLY A 108 15.46 15.56 6.06
N CYS A 109 14.46 15.02 6.78
CA CYS A 109 13.24 14.54 6.16
C CYS A 109 12.46 15.70 5.50
N PRO A 110 12.17 15.65 4.18
CA PRO A 110 11.38 16.68 3.52
C PRO A 110 9.98 16.79 4.13
N ARG A 111 9.51 18.01 4.36
CA ARG A 111 8.13 18.23 4.83
C ARG A 111 7.15 18.19 3.66
N SER A 112 6.05 17.48 3.83
CA SER A 112 4.91 17.54 2.93
C SER A 112 3.83 18.50 3.46
N SER A 113 3.00 19.06 2.56
CA SER A 113 1.96 20.03 2.91
C SER A 113 0.80 19.47 3.75
N GLY A 114 0.81 18.18 4.13
CA GLY A 114 -0.21 17.53 4.94
C GLY A 114 0.29 16.93 6.26
N GLU A 115 1.57 17.10 6.61
CA GLU A 115 2.18 16.44 7.77
C GLU A 115 1.52 16.82 9.11
N ALA A 116 1.14 18.09 9.27
CA ALA A 116 0.45 18.56 10.48
C ALA A 116 -0.95 17.94 10.63
N ASP A 117 -1.68 17.79 9.52
CA ASP A 117 -3.00 17.17 9.51
C ASP A 117 -2.93 15.66 9.78
N LEU A 118 -1.90 14.99 9.25
CA LEU A 118 -1.60 13.59 9.56
C LEU A 118 -1.34 13.41 11.07
N LEU A 119 -0.48 14.25 11.66
CA LEU A 119 -0.17 14.19 13.09
C LEU A 119 -1.41 14.48 13.96
N ALA A 120 -2.23 15.45 13.56
CA ALA A 120 -3.48 15.75 14.21
C ALA A 120 -4.47 14.58 14.11
N ALA A 121 -4.53 13.88 12.98
CA ALA A 121 -5.39 12.73 12.79
C ALA A 121 -4.98 11.55 13.70
N VAL A 122 -3.69 11.26 13.82
CA VAL A 122 -3.21 10.14 14.65
C VAL A 122 -3.17 10.45 16.16
N SER A 123 -3.38 11.70 16.57
CA SER A 123 -3.43 12.08 17.99
C SER A 123 -4.85 12.18 18.56
N ARG A 124 -5.89 12.28 17.71
CA ARG A 124 -7.29 12.42 18.14
C ARG A 124 -7.92 11.08 18.46
N ALA A 125 -8.78 10.99 19.46
CA ALA A 125 -9.56 9.77 19.77
C ALA A 125 -10.72 9.47 18.80
N VAL A 126 -10.63 9.93 17.55
CA VAL A 126 -11.62 9.68 16.48
C VAL A 126 -11.08 8.59 15.54
N PRO A 127 -11.94 7.73 14.97
CA PRO A 127 -11.52 6.76 13.97
C PRO A 127 -10.77 7.39 12.80
N LEU A 128 -9.69 6.74 12.37
CA LEU A 128 -8.97 7.13 11.16
C LEU A 128 -9.79 6.76 9.93
N GLN A 129 -9.92 7.70 9.00
CA GLN A 129 -10.58 7.49 7.71
C GLN A 129 -9.71 8.10 6.61
N ALA A 130 -8.94 7.26 5.94
CA ALA A 130 -8.07 7.70 4.85
C ALA A 130 -8.88 7.99 3.59
N ARG A 131 -8.47 9.03 2.87
CA ARG A 131 -8.99 9.43 1.55
C ARG A 131 -7.88 9.18 0.52
N GLY A 132 -7.81 7.95 0.04
CA GLY A 132 -6.79 7.48 -0.91
C GLY A 132 -5.65 6.70 -0.25
N GLY A 133 -4.99 5.87 -1.05
CA GLY A 133 -4.00 4.90 -0.55
C GLY A 133 -2.75 5.55 0.05
N ALA A 134 -2.21 6.61 -0.57
CA ALA A 134 -1.05 7.32 -0.02
C ALA A 134 -1.33 7.88 1.38
N GLN A 135 -2.55 8.37 1.63
CA GLN A 135 -2.94 8.84 2.96
C GLN A 135 -3.13 7.67 3.94
N ALA A 136 -3.66 6.53 3.49
CA ALA A 136 -3.78 5.33 4.33
C ALA A 136 -2.41 4.84 4.79
N VAL A 137 -1.44 4.78 3.88
CA VAL A 137 -0.04 4.45 4.18
C VAL A 137 0.55 5.46 5.16
N ALA A 138 0.45 6.76 4.89
CA ALA A 138 1.01 7.77 5.79
C ALA A 138 0.39 7.77 7.18
N LEU A 139 -0.93 7.50 7.31
CA LEU A 139 -1.58 7.35 8.60
C LEU A 139 -1.11 6.11 9.35
N PHE A 140 -0.86 4.99 8.65
CA PHE A 140 -0.31 3.78 9.24
C PHE A 140 1.09 4.04 9.82
N GLU A 141 1.99 4.61 9.01
CA GLU A 141 3.36 4.91 9.43
C GLU A 141 3.41 5.96 10.54
N ALA A 142 2.60 7.03 10.45
CA ALA A 142 2.50 8.03 11.51
C ALA A 142 1.92 7.43 12.81
N ALA A 143 0.96 6.51 12.72
CA ALA A 143 0.46 5.82 13.92
C ALA A 143 1.54 4.91 14.53
N TYR A 144 2.37 4.27 13.71
CA TYR A 144 3.45 3.39 14.14
C TYR A 144 4.61 4.15 14.81
N PHE A 145 5.18 5.15 14.13
CA PHE A 145 6.38 5.84 14.62
C PHE A 145 6.08 7.06 15.50
N ARG A 146 5.04 7.84 15.19
CA ARG A 146 4.74 9.09 15.92
C ARG A 146 3.78 8.88 17.08
N ALA A 147 2.61 8.30 16.80
CA ALA A 147 1.63 8.04 17.85
C ALA A 147 2.05 6.84 18.73
N ARG A 148 2.91 5.97 18.20
CA ARG A 148 3.37 4.73 18.85
C ARG A 148 2.21 3.88 19.38
N ASP A 149 1.14 3.80 18.58
CA ASP A 149 -0.12 3.16 18.93
C ASP A 149 -0.51 2.13 17.86
N GLY A 150 -0.33 0.86 18.17
CA GLY A 150 -0.65 -0.26 17.29
C GLY A 150 -2.16 -0.42 17.06
N GLY A 151 -2.99 0.05 17.98
CA GLY A 151 -4.44 0.12 17.82
C GLY A 151 -4.82 1.14 16.74
N ARG A 152 -4.21 2.33 16.76
CA ARG A 152 -4.40 3.32 15.70
C ARG A 152 -3.87 2.86 14.36
N ALA A 153 -2.68 2.27 14.32
CA ALA A 153 -2.13 1.73 13.08
C ALA A 153 -3.08 0.68 12.48
N ARG A 154 -3.67 -0.19 13.31
CA ARG A 154 -4.60 -1.22 12.82
C ARG A 154 -5.91 -0.67 12.24
N GLN A 155 -6.33 0.56 12.59
CA GLN A 155 -7.59 1.15 12.10
C GLN A 155 -7.61 1.39 10.59
N VAL A 156 -6.45 1.64 9.98
CA VAL A 156 -6.34 1.89 8.52
C VAL A 156 -5.99 0.62 7.74
N VAL A 157 -6.04 -0.55 8.40
CA VAL A 157 -5.75 -1.85 7.80
C VAL A 157 -7.04 -2.64 7.70
N ALA A 158 -7.30 -3.26 6.55
CA ALA A 158 -8.47 -4.11 6.36
C ALA A 158 -8.51 -5.24 7.41
N ALA A 159 -9.69 -5.54 7.94
CA ALA A 159 -9.83 -6.58 8.96
C ALA A 159 -9.40 -7.97 8.45
N SER A 160 -9.61 -8.24 7.15
CA SER A 160 -9.23 -9.48 6.47
C SER A 160 -7.77 -9.55 6.04
N ALA A 161 -7.01 -8.45 6.13
CA ALA A 161 -5.60 -8.43 5.72
C ALA A 161 -4.78 -9.37 6.61
N ALA A 162 -3.84 -10.09 6.00
CA ALA A 162 -2.87 -10.94 6.69
C ALA A 162 -1.74 -10.13 7.36
N ILE A 163 -2.11 -9.02 8.01
CA ILE A 163 -1.24 -8.11 8.75
C ILE A 163 -1.53 -8.33 10.24
N ARG A 164 -0.49 -8.18 11.08
CA ARG A 164 -0.58 -8.37 12.54
C ARG A 164 -1.75 -7.55 13.11
N ASP A 165 -2.38 -8.10 14.16
CA ASP A 165 -3.38 -7.38 14.93
C ASP A 165 -2.76 -6.23 15.74
N ALA A 166 -3.60 -5.44 16.41
CA ALA A 166 -3.14 -4.28 17.17
C ALA A 166 -2.04 -4.62 18.19
N ALA A 167 -2.17 -5.75 18.89
CA ALA A 167 -1.17 -6.21 19.86
C ALA A 167 0.14 -6.62 19.18
N GLY A 168 0.07 -7.32 18.04
CA GLY A 168 1.25 -7.69 17.26
C GLY A 168 1.96 -6.48 16.66
N ILE A 169 1.22 -5.46 16.22
CA ILE A 169 1.82 -4.18 15.77
C ILE A 169 2.45 -3.46 16.95
N GLN A 170 1.76 -3.38 18.09
CA GLN A 170 2.29 -2.75 19.31
C GLN A 170 3.59 -3.40 19.75
N ALA A 171 3.71 -4.73 19.69
CA ALA A 171 4.96 -5.41 20.01
C ALA A 171 6.13 -5.00 19.09
N GLY A 172 5.85 -4.70 17.81
CA GLY A 172 6.84 -4.11 16.91
C GLY A 172 7.23 -2.69 17.32
N ILE A 173 6.23 -1.84 17.61
CA ILE A 173 6.46 -0.48 18.10
C ILE A 173 7.29 -0.47 19.38
N ASP A 174 6.97 -1.34 20.34
CA ASP A 174 7.65 -1.43 21.64
C ASP A 174 9.10 -1.94 21.53
N SER A 175 9.46 -2.56 20.39
CA SER A 175 10.84 -3.00 20.14
C SER A 175 11.77 -1.85 19.73
N LEU A 176 11.22 -0.70 19.33
CA LEU A 176 11.99 0.48 18.95
C LEU A 176 12.38 1.34 20.17
N PRO A 177 13.60 1.88 20.24
CA PRO A 177 13.95 2.93 21.21
C PRO A 177 12.97 4.12 21.23
N ALA A 178 12.90 4.82 22.37
CA ALA A 178 11.98 5.96 22.57
C ALA A 178 12.25 7.12 21.60
N ASP A 179 13.52 7.27 21.25
CA ASP A 179 14.15 8.33 20.47
C ASP A 179 14.46 7.92 19.02
N THR A 180 13.91 6.80 18.55
CA THR A 180 13.94 6.45 17.13
C THR A 180 13.22 7.52 16.32
N THR A 181 13.95 8.14 15.39
CA THR A 181 13.39 9.05 14.39
C THR A 181 13.23 8.34 13.06
N TYR A 182 12.34 8.84 12.20
CA TYR A 182 12.08 8.20 10.94
C TYR A 182 11.81 9.19 9.79
N CYS A 183 12.02 8.75 8.56
CA CYS A 183 11.55 9.41 7.34
C CYS A 183 10.98 8.39 6.37
N VAL A 184 9.75 8.61 5.93
CA VAL A 184 9.03 7.74 5.00
C VAL A 184 8.84 8.44 3.68
N HIS A 185 9.27 7.79 2.61
CA HIS A 185 8.92 8.14 1.24
C HIS A 185 7.90 7.15 0.70
N ILE A 186 6.77 7.66 0.23
CA ILE A 186 5.66 6.86 -0.30
C ILE A 186 5.51 7.24 -1.77
N ASP A 187 5.76 6.30 -2.67
CA ASP A 187 5.70 6.50 -4.12
C ASP A 187 4.59 5.61 -4.70
N ALA A 188 3.60 6.21 -5.35
CA ALA A 188 2.56 5.46 -6.06
C ALA A 188 3.15 4.74 -7.28
N LEU A 189 3.01 3.41 -7.33
CA LEU A 189 3.45 2.57 -8.45
C LEU A 189 2.31 2.36 -9.46
N ALA A 190 1.11 2.13 -8.93
CA ALA A 190 -0.13 1.97 -9.68
C ALA A 190 -1.32 2.35 -8.77
N ALA A 191 -2.54 2.29 -9.31
CA ALA A 191 -3.74 2.51 -8.49
C ALA A 191 -3.78 1.48 -7.35
N GLY A 192 -3.80 1.95 -6.11
CA GLY A 192 -3.83 1.09 -4.93
C GLY A 192 -2.51 0.41 -4.59
N LEU A 193 -1.41 0.68 -5.32
CA LEU A 193 -0.10 0.05 -5.09
C LEU A 193 0.99 1.09 -4.86
N TYR A 194 1.76 0.92 -3.78
CA TYR A 194 2.75 1.90 -3.32
C TYR A 194 4.08 1.22 -3.00
N ALA A 195 5.18 1.85 -3.37
CA ALA A 195 6.49 1.56 -2.81
C ALA A 195 6.73 2.50 -1.63
N VAL A 196 7.23 1.96 -0.53
CA VAL A 196 7.52 2.68 0.70
C VAL A 196 8.97 2.43 1.08
N GLU A 197 9.72 3.51 1.26
CA GLU A 197 11.07 3.48 1.84
C GLU A 197 11.04 4.21 3.18
N ILE A 198 11.43 3.51 4.23
CA ILE A 198 11.45 3.99 5.61
C ILE A 198 12.91 4.04 6.05
N HIS A 199 13.38 5.23 6.39
CA HIS A 199 14.66 5.45 7.04
C HIS A 199 14.41 5.53 8.54
N GLU A 200 14.99 4.63 9.33
CA GLU A 200 14.91 4.61 10.79
C GLU A 200 16.29 4.94 11.38
N SER A 201 16.33 5.92 12.28
CA SER A 201 17.57 6.31 12.96
C SER A 201 17.36 6.30 14.47
N SER A 202 18.09 5.40 15.14
CA SER A 202 18.17 5.31 16.60
C SER A 202 19.51 5.90 17.07
N PRO A 203 19.55 6.63 18.20
CA PRO A 203 20.80 7.24 18.67
C PRO A 203 21.90 6.22 18.95
N GLY A 204 23.07 6.47 18.36
CA GLY A 204 24.24 5.60 18.50
C GLY A 204 24.23 4.35 17.61
N GLU A 205 23.19 4.18 16.79
CA GLU A 205 23.10 3.11 15.80
C GLU A 205 23.18 3.68 14.38
N PRO A 206 23.72 2.90 13.41
CA PRO A 206 23.60 3.24 11.99
C PRO A 206 22.12 3.33 11.59
N GLU A 207 21.82 4.19 10.61
CA GLU A 207 20.50 4.24 9.99
C GLU A 207 20.15 2.88 9.39
N THR A 208 18.90 2.45 9.60
CA THR A 208 18.33 1.27 8.96
C THR A 208 17.32 1.70 7.92
N VAL A 209 17.41 1.13 6.71
CA VAL A 209 16.48 1.41 5.61
C VAL A 209 15.62 0.18 5.35
N TRP A 210 14.30 0.37 5.43
CA TRP A 210 13.31 -0.65 5.10
C TRP A 210 12.60 -0.30 3.81
N ARG A 211 12.42 -1.30 2.94
CA ARG A 211 11.66 -1.13 1.70
C ARG A 211 10.49 -2.09 1.69
N GLN A 212 9.33 -1.57 1.32
CA GLN A 212 8.08 -2.32 1.36
C GLN A 212 7.23 -1.95 0.15
N GLN A 213 6.44 -2.91 -0.30
CA GLN A 213 5.32 -2.69 -1.19
C GLN A 213 4.04 -2.79 -0.40
N ILE A 214 3.19 -1.78 -0.50
CA ILE A 214 1.91 -1.70 0.21
C ILE A 214 0.77 -1.65 -0.80
N SER A 215 -0.19 -2.54 -0.63
CA SER A 215 -1.45 -2.56 -1.38
C SER A 215 -2.56 -1.96 -0.54
N THR A 216 -3.46 -1.23 -1.20
CA THR A 216 -4.62 -0.59 -0.59
C THR A 216 -5.86 -0.82 -1.45
N ASN A 217 -7.03 -0.75 -0.82
CA ASN A 217 -8.31 -0.80 -1.51
C ASN A 217 -9.33 0.10 -0.79
N ASP A 218 -10.29 0.62 -1.53
CA ASP A 218 -11.42 1.36 -0.96
C ASP A 218 -12.46 0.38 -0.40
N GLY A 219 -12.95 0.66 0.81
CA GLY A 219 -13.98 -0.13 1.50
C GLY A 219 -14.55 0.64 2.69
N ASP A 220 -15.80 0.36 3.08
CA ASP A 220 -16.41 0.97 4.27
C ASP A 220 -16.33 2.52 4.29
N GLY A 221 -16.37 3.15 3.11
CA GLY A 221 -16.32 4.60 2.94
C GLY A 221 -14.94 5.26 3.10
N HIS A 222 -13.86 4.48 3.17
CA HIS A 222 -12.48 4.97 3.27
C HIS A 222 -11.48 4.02 2.60
N THR A 223 -10.24 4.44 2.43
CA THR A 223 -9.19 3.57 1.88
C THR A 223 -8.49 2.79 3.01
N MET A 224 -8.26 1.50 2.80
CA MET A 224 -7.61 0.60 3.76
C MET A 224 -6.40 -0.11 3.14
N ILE A 225 -5.40 -0.40 3.96
CA ILE A 225 -4.25 -1.25 3.60
C ILE A 225 -4.70 -2.71 3.60
N THR A 226 -4.38 -3.43 2.52
CA THR A 226 -4.76 -4.84 2.32
C THR A 226 -3.56 -5.79 2.37
N ALA A 227 -2.35 -5.31 2.07
CA ALA A 227 -1.12 -6.07 2.16
C ALA A 227 0.09 -5.17 2.41
N ILE A 228 1.10 -5.69 3.12
CA ILE A 228 2.43 -5.10 3.27
C ILE A 228 3.44 -6.22 3.00
N THR A 229 4.30 -6.03 2.02
CA THR A 229 5.29 -7.02 1.59
C THR A 229 6.68 -6.38 1.59
N PRO A 230 7.68 -6.97 2.29
CA PRO A 230 9.06 -6.50 2.20
C PRO A 230 9.61 -6.60 0.77
N LEU A 231 10.47 -5.67 0.38
CA LEU A 231 11.17 -5.63 -0.91
C LEU A 231 12.65 -6.01 -0.78
#